data_AF-A0A965YZD4-F1
#
_entry.id   AF-A0A965YZD4-F1
#
_cell.length_a   1.000
_cell.length_b   1.000
_cell.length_c   1.000
_cell.angle_alpha   90.00
_cell.angle_beta   90.00
_cell.angle_gamma   90.00
#
_symmetry.space_group_name_H-M   'P 1'
#
loop_
_entity.id
_entity.type
_entity.pdbx_description
1 polymer ?
#
loop_
_entity_poly.entity_id
_entity_poly.type
_entity_poly.pdbx_seq_one_letter_code
_entity_poly.pdbx_strand_id
1 'polypeptide(L)'
;LQKGGHYLGPHSDKHLLYADWQKRDSTLVSSVDFEKDLSDNFAAMKKNGLTIEQPSIFLPPYEWYNQEISDWAQSMGVTVINFTPGTTSNADYTTPGMENYCSSETIYHNILRYEEKHGLNGFILLFHIGTDPKRTDKMYNRLDELIKELISRGYQFKRINDLIGSAKTETNPVQFSQTDE
;
A
#
# COMPACT_ATOMS: atom_id res chain seq x y z
N LEU A 1 15.50 4.89 6.17
CA LEU A 1 14.64 4.95 4.97
C LEU A 1 14.60 6.35 4.35
N GLN A 2 14.05 7.38 5.00
CA GLN A 2 13.95 8.73 4.38
C GLN A 2 15.30 9.34 3.95
N LYS A 3 16.37 9.18 4.75
CA LYS A 3 17.73 9.60 4.36
C LYS A 3 18.27 8.89 3.10
N GLY A 4 17.72 7.72 2.77
CA GLY A 4 18.03 6.98 1.55
C GLY A 4 17.12 7.34 0.36
N GLY A 5 16.32 8.40 0.48
CA GLY A 5 15.43 8.87 -0.58
C GLY A 5 14.07 8.15 -0.65
N HIS A 6 13.75 7.26 0.28
CA HIS A 6 12.44 6.59 0.28
C HIS A 6 11.35 7.51 0.82
N TYR A 7 10.17 7.48 0.20
CA TYR A 7 8.97 8.10 0.75
C TYR A 7 8.53 7.35 2.00
N LEU A 8 8.11 8.10 3.04
CA LEU A 8 7.47 7.56 4.22
C LEU A 8 6.15 8.30 4.42
N GLY A 9 5.05 7.56 4.36
CA GLY A 9 3.70 8.07 4.57
C GLY A 9 3.01 7.39 5.75
N PRO A 10 1.86 7.91 6.18
CA PRO A 10 1.08 7.31 7.24
C PRO A 10 0.44 5.98 6.86
N HIS A 11 0.15 5.16 7.88
CA HIS A 11 -0.59 3.89 7.78
C HIS A 11 -1.39 3.63 9.08
N SER A 12 -2.06 4.66 9.61
CA SER A 12 -2.76 4.66 10.92
C SER A 12 -1.80 4.64 12.13
N ASP A 13 -2.22 5.22 13.26
CA ASP A 13 -1.47 5.12 14.53
C ASP A 13 -1.82 3.82 15.27
N LYS A 14 -3.10 3.43 15.24
CA LYS A 14 -3.64 2.27 15.94
C LYS A 14 -3.98 1.09 15.04
N HIS A 15 -3.71 1.21 13.74
CA HIS A 15 -4.03 0.18 12.74
C HIS A 15 -5.52 -0.20 12.76
N LEU A 16 -6.38 0.84 12.77
CA LEU A 16 -7.84 0.67 12.91
C LEU A 16 -8.47 0.05 11.66
N LEU A 17 -9.47 -0.80 11.86
CA LEU A 17 -10.37 -1.24 10.79
C LEU A 17 -11.45 -0.16 10.60
N TYR A 18 -11.47 0.48 9.43
CA TYR A 18 -12.35 1.62 9.20
C TYR A 18 -13.72 1.28 8.62
N ALA A 19 -13.80 0.22 7.82
CA ALA A 19 -15.02 -0.19 7.13
C ALA A 19 -15.32 -1.66 7.42
N ASP A 20 -16.60 -2.01 7.46
CA ASP A 20 -17.04 -3.38 7.68
C ASP A 20 -16.60 -4.31 6.54
N TRP A 21 -16.22 -5.54 6.89
CA TRP A 21 -15.73 -6.54 5.93
C TRP A 21 -16.82 -7.06 4.99
N GLN A 22 -18.07 -7.12 5.46
CA GLN A 22 -19.20 -7.64 4.69
C GLN A 22 -19.94 -6.54 3.95
N LYS A 23 -20.04 -5.36 4.56
CA LYS A 23 -20.72 -4.18 4.01
C LYS A 23 -19.77 -2.99 3.98
N ARG A 24 -18.96 -2.89 2.92
CA ARG A 24 -17.90 -1.87 2.77
C ARG A 24 -18.36 -0.43 3.03
N ASP A 25 -19.58 -0.07 2.65
CA ASP A 25 -20.14 1.26 2.90
C ASP A 25 -20.53 1.52 4.37
N SER A 26 -20.35 0.55 5.27
CA SER A 26 -20.56 0.72 6.71
C SER A 26 -19.26 1.12 7.39
N THR A 27 -19.14 2.39 7.74
CA THR A 27 -18.01 2.91 8.51
C THR A 27 -18.09 2.48 9.97
N LEU A 28 -16.98 2.00 10.52
CA LEU A 28 -16.86 1.46 11.88
C LEU A 28 -16.29 2.45 12.89
N VAL A 29 -15.77 3.59 12.41
CA VAL A 29 -15.16 4.64 13.23
C VAL A 29 -15.87 5.98 13.01
N SER A 30 -15.80 6.88 13.98
CA SER A 30 -16.23 8.25 13.76
C SER A 30 -15.18 9.05 12.97
N SER A 31 -15.58 10.15 12.32
CA SER A 31 -14.61 11.04 11.66
C SER A 31 -13.59 11.60 12.65
N VAL A 32 -14.01 11.91 13.87
CA VAL A 32 -13.14 12.40 14.95
C VAL A 32 -12.07 11.36 15.30
N ASP A 33 -12.44 10.08 15.42
CA ASP A 33 -11.49 9.01 15.73
C ASP A 33 -10.51 8.78 14.58
N PHE A 34 -10.99 8.81 13.33
CA PHE A 34 -10.15 8.69 12.14
C PHE A 34 -9.15 9.85 12.03
N GLU A 35 -9.63 11.09 12.10
CA GLU A 35 -8.79 12.29 12.00
C GLU A 35 -7.74 12.34 13.10
N LYS A 36 -8.12 11.93 14.32
CA LYS A 36 -7.20 11.83 15.45
C LYS A 36 -6.14 10.76 15.22
N ASP A 37 -6.53 9.56 14.80
CA ASP A 37 -5.62 8.46 14.51
C ASP A 37 -4.58 8.83 13.42
N LEU A 38 -5.04 9.46 12.33
CA LEU A 38 -4.15 9.91 11.27
C LEU A 38 -3.23 11.06 11.74
N SER A 39 -3.76 12.00 12.53
CA SER A 39 -2.97 13.10 13.10
C SER A 39 -1.91 12.62 14.08
N ASP A 40 -2.25 11.64 14.94
CA ASP A 40 -1.33 11.03 15.89
C ASP A 40 -0.19 10.30 15.16
N ASN A 41 -0.50 9.63 14.04
CA ASN A 41 0.52 9.00 13.21
C ASN A 41 1.50 10.02 12.62
N PHE A 42 1.00 11.13 12.06
CA PHE A 42 1.86 12.23 11.61
C PHE A 42 2.68 12.85 12.74
N ALA A 43 2.10 12.98 13.94
CA ALA A 43 2.83 13.48 15.11
C ALA A 43 3.97 12.53 15.50
N ALA A 44 3.74 11.21 15.46
CA ALA A 44 4.76 10.21 15.68
C ALA A 44 5.87 10.27 14.62
N MET A 45 5.52 10.42 13.34
CA MET A 45 6.49 10.61 12.26
C MET A 45 7.38 11.83 12.51
N LYS A 46 6.78 13.00 12.81
CA LYS A 46 7.52 14.24 13.10
C LYS A 46 8.41 14.10 14.34
N LYS A 47 7.90 13.49 15.41
CA LYS A 47 8.66 13.23 16.65
C LYS A 47 9.91 12.37 16.39
N ASN A 48 9.86 11.47 15.42
CA ASN A 48 10.98 10.64 14.99
C ASN A 48 11.87 11.30 13.92
N GLY A 49 11.71 12.62 13.69
CA GLY A 49 12.55 13.40 12.78
C GLY A 49 12.24 13.19 11.30
N LEU A 50 11.06 12.64 10.98
CA LEU A 50 10.63 12.53 9.58
C LEU A 50 10.07 13.85 9.06
N THR A 51 10.46 14.20 7.84
CA THR A 51 9.84 15.29 7.09
C THR A 51 8.56 14.77 6.43
N ILE A 52 7.45 15.48 6.59
CA ILE A 52 6.20 15.13 5.90
C ILE A 52 6.24 15.70 4.48
N GLU A 53 6.41 14.81 3.50
CA GLU A 53 6.50 15.18 2.09
C GLU A 53 5.12 15.35 1.45
N GLN A 54 5.06 16.21 0.42
CA GLN A 54 3.85 16.48 -0.36
C GLN A 54 3.94 15.87 -1.77
N PRO A 55 2.83 15.36 -2.35
CA PRO A 55 1.56 15.11 -1.65
C PRO A 55 1.72 14.08 -0.52
N SER A 56 1.01 14.29 0.59
CA SER A 56 0.91 13.29 1.65
C SER A 56 0.00 12.14 1.21
N ILE A 57 0.47 10.90 1.37
CA ILE A 57 -0.13 9.70 0.81
C ILE A 57 -0.36 8.69 1.93
N PHE A 58 -1.59 8.23 2.02
CA PHE A 58 -2.06 7.31 3.06
C PHE A 58 -2.49 5.99 2.43
N LEU A 59 -1.91 4.89 2.90
CA LEU A 59 -2.44 3.55 2.67
C LEU A 59 -3.27 3.18 3.91
N PRO A 60 -4.58 2.93 3.80
CA PRO A 60 -5.38 2.49 4.96
C PRO A 60 -4.94 1.09 5.44
N PRO A 61 -4.98 0.82 6.77
CA PRO A 61 -4.79 -0.52 7.31
C PRO A 61 -5.69 -1.56 6.64
N TYR A 62 -5.16 -2.77 6.49
CA TYR A 62 -5.84 -3.88 5.82
C TYR A 62 -6.25 -3.60 4.37
N GLU A 63 -5.71 -2.52 3.79
CA GLU A 63 -6.03 -2.08 2.44
C GLU A 63 -7.54 -1.83 2.23
N TRP A 64 -8.27 -1.60 3.34
CA TRP A 64 -9.72 -1.62 3.41
C TRP A 64 -10.28 -0.30 3.93
N TYR A 65 -11.09 0.34 3.09
CA TYR A 65 -11.68 1.65 3.33
C TYR A 65 -12.88 1.87 2.41
N ASN A 66 -13.66 2.92 2.68
CA ASN A 66 -14.81 3.34 1.89
C ASN A 66 -14.73 4.83 1.51
N GLN A 67 -15.79 5.35 0.90
CA GLN A 67 -15.81 6.73 0.43
C GLN A 67 -15.65 7.75 1.57
N GLU A 68 -16.29 7.53 2.73
CA GLU A 68 -16.20 8.47 3.87
C GLU A 68 -14.76 8.63 4.35
N ILE A 69 -14.02 7.52 4.47
CA ILE A 69 -12.59 7.55 4.84
C ILE A 69 -11.75 8.31 3.82
N SER A 70 -12.07 8.15 2.53
CA SER A 70 -11.38 8.88 1.45
C SER A 70 -11.65 10.37 1.52
N ASP A 71 -12.89 10.75 1.80
CA ASP A 71 -13.32 12.15 1.91
C ASP A 71 -12.71 12.83 3.13
N TRP A 72 -12.65 12.13 4.28
CA TRP A 72 -12.01 12.65 5.48
C TRP A 72 -10.49 12.78 5.31
N ALA A 73 -9.82 11.80 4.69
CA ALA A 73 -8.40 11.93 4.36
C ALA A 73 -8.14 13.12 3.42
N GLN A 74 -9.00 13.29 2.41
CA GLN A 74 -8.91 14.40 1.47
C GLN A 74 -9.11 15.76 2.14
N SER A 75 -10.06 15.88 3.08
CA SER A 75 -10.28 17.12 3.84
C SER A 75 -9.06 17.51 4.68
N MET A 76 -8.26 16.52 5.10
CA MET A 76 -6.97 16.71 5.77
C MET A 76 -5.80 16.96 4.80
N GLY A 77 -6.05 17.03 3.49
CA GLY A 77 -5.02 17.22 2.45
C GLY A 77 -4.20 15.95 2.16
N VAL A 78 -4.72 14.77 2.51
CA VAL A 78 -4.05 13.48 2.36
C VAL A 78 -4.69 12.68 1.22
N THR A 79 -3.87 12.12 0.35
CA THR A 79 -4.35 11.28 -0.77
C THR A 79 -4.36 9.82 -0.36
N VAL A 80 -5.51 9.17 -0.39
CA VAL A 80 -5.63 7.73 -0.17
C VAL A 80 -5.14 6.96 -1.40
N ILE A 81 -4.39 5.89 -1.17
CA ILE A 81 -3.98 4.93 -2.20
C ILE A 81 -4.34 3.51 -1.80
N ASN A 82 -4.25 2.60 -2.76
CA ASN A 82 -4.24 1.16 -2.51
C ASN A 82 -3.18 0.48 -3.39
N PHE A 83 -2.89 -0.79 -3.13
CA PHE A 83 -2.08 -1.61 -4.02
C PHE A 83 -2.86 -1.99 -5.28
N THR A 84 -2.16 -2.42 -6.33
CA THR A 84 -2.80 -2.94 -7.53
C THR A 84 -3.02 -4.45 -7.39
N PRO A 85 -4.25 -4.96 -7.54
CA PRO A 85 -4.55 -6.38 -7.36
C PRO A 85 -3.98 -7.25 -8.49
N GLY A 86 -3.84 -8.55 -8.24
CA GLY A 86 -3.53 -9.57 -9.26
C GLY A 86 -2.21 -10.32 -9.08
N THR A 87 -1.25 -9.76 -8.34
CA THR A 87 0.09 -10.38 -8.17
C THR A 87 0.25 -11.20 -6.90
N THR A 88 -0.69 -11.10 -5.96
CA THR A 88 -0.60 -11.67 -4.58
C THR A 88 0.56 -11.13 -3.75
N SER A 89 1.18 -10.01 -4.14
CA SER A 89 2.31 -9.39 -3.40
C SER A 89 1.96 -9.13 -1.93
N ASN A 90 0.74 -8.64 -1.68
CA ASN A 90 0.22 -8.34 -0.36
C ASN A 90 0.01 -9.57 0.54
N ALA A 91 0.05 -10.80 0.01
CA ALA A 91 -0.12 -12.02 0.81
C ALA A 91 1.14 -12.41 1.60
N ASP A 92 2.19 -11.58 1.57
CA ASP A 92 3.46 -11.86 2.24
C ASP A 92 3.38 -11.80 3.78
N TYR A 93 2.29 -11.29 4.35
CA TYR A 93 2.02 -11.37 5.79
C TYR A 93 1.55 -12.76 6.26
N THR A 94 1.06 -13.60 5.35
CA THR A 94 0.46 -14.89 5.71
C THR A 94 1.49 -15.86 6.29
N THR A 95 1.05 -16.75 7.17
CA THR A 95 1.91 -17.75 7.83
C THR A 95 1.54 -19.18 7.40
N PRO A 96 2.46 -20.16 7.48
CA PRO A 96 2.21 -21.53 6.98
C PRO A 96 0.97 -22.25 7.54
N GLY A 97 0.43 -21.82 8.68
CA GLY A 97 -0.77 -22.40 9.27
C GLY A 97 -2.08 -21.76 8.80
N MET A 98 -2.03 -20.71 7.98
CA MET A 98 -3.22 -20.04 7.44
C MET A 98 -3.67 -20.72 6.16
N GLU A 99 -4.98 -20.81 5.94
CA GLU A 99 -5.56 -21.40 4.74
C GLU A 99 -5.12 -20.68 3.46
N ASN A 100 -4.99 -19.36 3.54
CA ASN A 100 -4.54 -18.49 2.44
C ASN A 100 -3.02 -18.28 2.40
N TYR A 101 -2.23 -19.16 3.01
CA TYR A 101 -0.78 -19.04 3.01
C TYR A 101 -0.20 -19.01 1.58
N CYS A 102 0.62 -17.99 1.30
CA CYS A 102 1.32 -17.86 0.04
C CYS A 102 2.82 -17.69 0.29
N SER A 103 3.62 -18.69 -0.12
CA SER A 103 5.08 -18.65 0.04
C SER A 103 5.71 -17.53 -0.77
N SER A 104 6.86 -17.02 -0.33
CA SER A 104 7.59 -15.95 -1.03
C SER A 104 8.10 -16.37 -2.42
N GLU A 105 8.30 -17.68 -2.63
CA GLU A 105 8.56 -18.24 -3.97
C GLU A 105 7.33 -18.10 -4.87
N THR A 106 6.16 -18.50 -4.38
CA THR A 106 4.88 -18.38 -5.11
C THR A 106 4.56 -16.92 -5.43
N ILE A 107 4.72 -16.02 -4.45
CA ILE A 107 4.48 -14.58 -4.65
C ILE A 107 5.38 -14.02 -5.76
N TYR A 108 6.68 -14.33 -5.72
CA TYR A 108 7.63 -13.90 -6.75
C TYR A 108 7.21 -14.36 -8.16
N HIS A 109 6.87 -15.65 -8.31
CA HIS A 109 6.44 -16.18 -9.60
C HIS A 109 5.09 -15.63 -10.05
N ASN A 110 4.17 -15.35 -9.13
CA ASN A 110 2.90 -14.71 -9.46
C ASN A 110 3.10 -13.28 -9.97
N ILE A 111 4.04 -12.52 -9.41
CA ILE A 111 4.41 -11.19 -9.92
C ILE A 111 4.93 -11.30 -11.36
N LEU A 112 5.90 -12.17 -11.63
CA LEU A 112 6.46 -12.32 -12.98
C LEU A 112 5.44 -12.85 -13.99
N ARG A 113 4.58 -13.80 -13.59
CA ARG A 113 3.52 -14.33 -14.47
C ARG A 113 2.47 -13.29 -14.81
N TYR A 114 2.12 -12.43 -13.86
CA TYR A 114 1.20 -11.31 -14.11
C TYR A 114 1.85 -10.31 -15.06
N GLU A 115 3.11 -9.95 -14.79
CA GLU A 115 3.92 -9.05 -15.62
C GLU A 115 3.99 -9.51 -17.08
N GLU A 116 4.27 -10.78 -17.34
CA GLU A 116 4.35 -11.35 -18.70
C GLU A 116 3.05 -11.20 -19.50
N LYS A 117 1.90 -11.16 -18.83
CA LYS A 117 0.58 -11.09 -19.46
C LYS A 117 0.03 -9.68 -19.57
N HIS A 118 0.29 -8.84 -18.58
CA HIS A 118 -0.39 -7.55 -18.40
C HIS A 118 0.58 -6.36 -18.29
N GLY A 119 1.87 -6.62 -18.05
CA GLY A 119 2.85 -5.62 -17.64
C GLY A 119 2.63 -5.13 -16.20
N LEU A 120 3.55 -4.29 -15.73
CA LEU A 120 3.50 -3.65 -14.40
C LEU A 120 3.59 -2.12 -14.47
N ASN A 121 3.27 -1.51 -15.62
CA ASN A 121 3.35 -0.05 -15.77
C ASN A 121 2.31 0.66 -14.89
N GLY A 122 2.78 1.44 -13.91
CA GLY A 122 1.92 2.09 -12.90
C GLY A 122 1.44 1.16 -11.79
N PHE A 123 1.95 -0.07 -11.72
CA PHE A 123 1.54 -1.06 -10.73
C PHE A 123 2.13 -0.75 -9.34
N ILE A 124 1.31 -0.86 -8.30
CA ILE A 124 1.74 -0.69 -6.91
C ILE A 124 1.79 -2.08 -6.25
N LEU A 125 3.00 -2.58 -6.03
CA LEU A 125 3.24 -3.80 -5.25
C LEU A 125 3.25 -3.48 -3.75
N LEU A 126 2.64 -4.33 -2.93
CA LEU A 126 2.60 -4.19 -1.48
C LEU A 126 3.35 -5.34 -0.80
N PHE A 127 4.18 -5.01 0.18
CA PHE A 127 4.95 -5.95 0.98
C PHE A 127 5.03 -5.47 2.44
N HIS A 128 5.18 -6.39 3.37
CA HIS A 128 5.20 -6.12 4.80
C HIS A 128 6.60 -6.31 5.39
N ILE A 129 7.16 -5.25 5.98
CA ILE A 129 8.35 -5.38 6.83
C ILE A 129 7.91 -5.83 8.23
N GLY A 130 8.53 -6.90 8.76
CA GLY A 130 8.19 -7.40 10.11
C GLY A 130 7.02 -8.39 10.18
N THR A 131 6.88 -9.26 9.19
CA THR A 131 5.89 -10.36 9.23
C THR A 131 6.14 -11.35 10.37
N ASP A 132 5.11 -12.09 10.77
CA ASP A 132 5.13 -13.03 11.91
C ASP A 132 6.34 -14.00 11.85
N PRO A 133 7.09 -14.21 12.96
CA PRO A 133 8.26 -15.10 12.99
C PRO A 133 8.03 -16.52 12.45
N LYS A 134 6.80 -17.04 12.47
CA LYS A 134 6.42 -18.35 11.92
C LYS A 134 6.58 -18.43 10.41
N ARG A 135 6.47 -17.31 9.69
CA ARG A 135 6.84 -17.25 8.27
C ARG A 135 8.36 -17.12 8.17
N THR A 136 9.06 -18.19 7.84
CA THR A 136 10.53 -18.19 7.77
C THR A 136 11.06 -17.73 6.41
N ASP A 137 10.30 -17.91 5.34
CA ASP A 137 10.59 -17.45 3.98
C ASP A 137 10.10 -16.00 3.80
N LYS A 138 10.82 -15.03 4.36
CA LYS A 138 10.42 -13.63 4.31
C LYS A 138 10.53 -13.05 2.91
N MET A 139 9.46 -12.44 2.40
CA MET A 139 9.47 -11.84 1.05
C MET A 139 10.48 -10.69 0.96
N TYR A 140 10.68 -9.93 2.04
CA TYR A 140 11.69 -8.87 2.09
C TYR A 140 13.13 -9.35 1.90
N ASN A 141 13.43 -10.64 2.09
CA ASN A 141 14.74 -11.21 1.78
C ASN A 141 14.96 -11.44 0.27
N ARG A 142 13.88 -11.41 -0.53
CA ARG A 142 13.91 -11.58 -1.99
C ARG A 142 13.68 -10.29 -2.77
N LEU A 143 13.52 -9.16 -2.09
CA LEU A 143 13.27 -7.88 -2.76
C LEU A 143 14.44 -7.47 -3.68
N ASP A 144 15.68 -7.71 -3.28
CA ASP A 144 16.85 -7.41 -4.13
C ASP A 144 16.82 -8.19 -5.45
N GLU A 145 16.48 -9.49 -5.38
CA GLU A 145 16.31 -10.35 -6.55
C GLU A 145 15.17 -9.86 -7.45
N LEU A 146 13.99 -9.61 -6.87
CA LEU A 146 12.82 -9.12 -7.61
C LEU A 146 13.08 -7.76 -8.28
N ILE A 147 13.71 -6.83 -7.56
CA ILE A 147 14.04 -5.50 -8.10
C ILE A 147 15.00 -5.62 -9.28
N LYS A 148 16.05 -6.45 -9.16
CA LYS A 148 17.01 -6.69 -10.26
C LYS A 148 16.34 -7.32 -11.46
N GLU A 149 15.46 -8.29 -11.26
CA GLU A 149 14.70 -8.93 -12.33
C GLU A 149 13.77 -7.94 -13.04
N LEU A 150 13.03 -7.11 -12.31
CA LEU A 150 12.16 -6.12 -12.94
C LEU A 150 12.96 -5.03 -13.66
N ILE A 151 14.11 -4.60 -13.14
CA ILE A 151 15.01 -3.68 -13.86
C ILE A 151 15.55 -4.31 -15.13
N SER A 152 15.92 -5.60 -15.12
CA SER A 152 16.42 -6.30 -16.32
C SER A 152 15.34 -6.40 -17.41
N ARG A 153 14.07 -6.45 -17.00
CA ARG A 153 12.87 -6.39 -17.87
C ARG A 153 12.50 -4.98 -18.32
N GLY A 154 13.24 -3.96 -17.92
CA GLY A 154 13.07 -2.58 -18.37
C GLY A 154 12.19 -1.70 -17.48
N TYR A 155 11.80 -2.17 -16.28
CA TYR A 155 11.03 -1.35 -15.34
C TYR A 155 11.90 -0.34 -14.60
N GLN A 156 11.28 0.78 -14.23
CA GLN A 156 11.85 1.78 -13.33
C GLN A 156 10.97 1.92 -12.10
N PHE A 157 11.58 1.95 -10.93
CA PHE A 157 10.87 2.17 -9.67
C PHE A 157 10.76 3.67 -9.40
N LYS A 158 9.54 4.14 -9.16
CA LYS A 158 9.25 5.53 -8.76
C LYS A 158 8.81 5.59 -7.31
N ARG A 159 9.04 6.74 -6.67
CA ARG A 159 8.42 7.02 -5.38
C ARG A 159 6.93 7.21 -5.59
N ILE A 160 6.13 6.78 -4.63
CA ILE A 160 4.67 6.84 -4.75
C ILE A 160 4.15 8.29 -4.88
N ASN A 161 4.81 9.25 -4.23
CA ASN A 161 4.47 10.66 -4.34
C ASN A 161 4.84 11.29 -5.69
N ASP A 162 5.82 10.74 -6.41
CA ASP A 162 6.11 11.16 -7.78
C ASP A 162 5.06 10.61 -8.76
N LEU A 163 4.64 9.34 -8.56
CA LEU A 163 3.60 8.70 -9.36
C LEU A 163 2.27 9.45 -9.25
N ILE A 164 1.84 9.77 -8.03
CA ILE A 164 0.57 10.46 -7.77
C ILE A 164 0.67 11.97 -8.04
N GLY A 165 1.82 12.61 -7.76
CA GLY A 165 2.05 14.02 -8.04
C GLY A 165 1.97 14.35 -9.53
N SER A 166 2.46 13.45 -10.38
CA SER A 166 2.39 13.58 -11.85
C SER A 166 0.97 13.41 -12.40
N ALA A 167 0.11 12.64 -11.73
CA ALA A 167 -1.28 12.46 -12.15
C ALA A 167 -2.14 13.72 -11.95
N LYS A 168 -1.78 14.59 -10.98
CA LYS A 168 -2.50 15.87 -10.75
C LYS A 168 -2.19 16.93 -11.82
N THR A 169 -1.10 16.79 -12.57
CA THR A 169 -0.80 17.67 -13.71
C THR A 169 -1.50 17.23 -15.00
N GLU A 170 -2.03 16.01 -15.05
CA GLU A 170 -2.81 15.47 -16.16
C GLU A 170 -4.25 15.20 -15.68
N THR A 171 -5.05 16.25 -15.51
CA THR A 171 -6.44 16.10 -15.10
C THR A 171 -7.28 15.42 -16.19
N ASN A 172 -7.44 14.10 -16.08
CA ASN A 172 -8.70 13.40 -16.35
C ASN A 172 -8.74 12.18 -15.42
N PRO A 173 -9.80 12.00 -14.60
CA PRO A 173 -9.86 10.91 -13.64
C PRO A 173 -9.95 9.57 -14.38
N VAL A 174 -8.90 8.76 -14.25
CA VAL A 174 -8.92 7.34 -14.65
C VAL A 174 -9.84 6.62 -13.67
N GLN A 175 -11.04 6.26 -14.12
CA GLN A 175 -11.89 5.31 -13.42
C GLN A 175 -11.20 3.94 -13.45
N PHE A 176 -10.71 3.48 -12.31
CA PHE A 176 -10.41 2.07 -12.13
C PHE A 176 -11.75 1.35 -11.86
N SER A 177 -12.26 0.68 -12.88
CA SER A 177 -13.37 -0.27 -12.73
C SER A 177 -12.88 -1.46 -11.92
N GLN A 178 -13.37 -1.60 -10.69
CA GLN A 178 -13.37 -2.89 -10.01
C GLN A 178 -14.39 -3.77 -10.73
N THR A 179 -13.90 -4.80 -11.42
CA THR A 179 -14.73 -5.93 -11.82
C THR A 179 -14.64 -6.95 -10.70
N ASP A 180 -15.78 -7.18 -10.04
CA ASP A 180 -15.99 -8.31 -9.14
C ASP A 180 -15.87 -9.62 -9.93
N GLU A 181 -15.02 -10.53 -9.45
CA GLU A 181 -15.13 -11.98 -9.62
C GLU A 181 -15.11 -12.64 -8.25
#